data_AF-A0AAN7R499-F1
#
_entry.id   AF-A0AAN7R499-F1
#
_cell.length_a   1.000
_cell.length_b   1.000
_cell.length_c   1.000
_cell.angle_alpha   90.00
_cell.angle_beta   90.00
_cell.angle_gamma   90.00
#
_symmetry.space_group_name_H-M   'P 1'
#
loop_
_entity.id
_entity.type
_entity.pdbx_description
1 polymer ?
#
loop_
_entity_poly.entity_id
_entity_poly.type
_entity_poly.pdbx_seq_one_letter_code
_entity_poly.pdbx_strand_id
1 'polypeptide(L)'
;MANDAALRSALVWLAVVMAVVALGTHSFKKIIVTYMVGMLGIAGILLPDWDFFDRDFSRWTAPVSGEERASMAAAQRSGLSR
;
A
#
# COMPACT_ATOMS: atom_id res chain seq x y z
N MET A 1 -7.70 -5.10 -9.39
CA MET A 1 -8.88 -4.34 -8.93
C MET A 1 -8.86 -4.11 -7.41
N ALA A 2 -8.47 -5.08 -6.58
CA ALA A 2 -8.42 -4.88 -5.12
C ALA A 2 -7.47 -3.75 -4.67
N ASN A 3 -6.30 -3.63 -5.29
CA ASN A 3 -5.34 -2.56 -4.94
C ASN A 3 -5.88 -1.15 -5.26
N ASP A 4 -6.65 -1.02 -6.34
CA ASP A 4 -7.26 0.26 -6.74
C ASP A 4 -8.33 0.71 -5.72
N ALA A 5 -9.17 -0.22 -5.26
CA ALA A 5 -10.17 0.05 -4.23
C ALA A 5 -9.53 0.40 -2.86
N ALA A 6 -8.47 -0.31 -2.48
CA ALA A 6 -7.72 -0.03 -1.26
C ALA A 6 -7.04 1.35 -1.31
N LEU A 7 -6.41 1.68 -2.44
CA LEU A 7 -5.78 2.99 -2.66
C LEU A 7 -6.79 4.11 -2.56
N ARG A 8 -7.91 3.97 -3.29
CA ARG A 8 -8.98 4.95 -3.28
C ARG A 8 -9.55 5.14 -1.86
N SER A 9 -9.78 4.06 -1.12
CA SER A 9 -10.24 4.14 0.27
C SER A 9 -9.23 4.86 1.16
N ALA A 10 -7.94 4.53 1.05
CA ALA A 10 -6.88 5.17 1.82
C ALA A 10 -6.76 6.68 1.52
N LEU A 11 -6.90 7.09 0.26
CA LEU A 11 -6.90 8.49 -0.14
C LEU A 11 -8.12 9.25 0.39
N VAL A 12 -9.30 8.62 0.39
CA VAL A 12 -10.51 9.21 0.99
C VAL A 12 -10.30 9.42 2.49
N TRP A 13 -9.76 8.43 3.19
CA TRP A 13 -9.43 8.57 4.61
C TRP A 13 -8.37 9.63 4.88
N LEU A 14 -7.33 9.73 4.05
CA LEU A 14 -6.34 10.78 4.16
C LEU A 14 -6.98 12.17 3.99
N ALA A 15 -7.91 12.34 3.05
CA ALA A 15 -8.64 13.58 2.88
C ALA A 15 -9.49 13.94 4.11
N VAL A 16 -10.16 12.95 4.72
CA VAL A 16 -10.90 13.14 5.98
C VAL A 16 -9.98 13.61 7.10
N VAL A 17 -8.82 12.97 7.28
CA VAL A 17 -7.84 13.36 8.31
C VAL A 17 -7.32 14.78 8.05
N MET A 18 -7.00 15.11 6.79
CA MET A 18 -6.58 16.47 6.43
C MET A 18 -7.67 17.50 6.75
N ALA A 19 -8.95 17.20 6.51
CA ALA A 19 -10.06 18.09 6.84
C ALA A 19 -10.19 18.32 8.36
N VAL A 20 -10.06 17.25 9.16
CA VAL A 20 -10.04 17.36 10.63
C VAL A 20 -8.88 18.24 11.10
N VAL A 21 -7.67 18.03 10.55
CA VAL A 21 -6.50 18.85 10.87
C VAL A 21 -6.70 20.31 10.44
N ALA A 22 -7.31 20.54 9.28
CA ALA A 22 -7.62 21.87 8.78
C ALA A 22 -8.57 22.62 9.72
N LEU A 23 -9.67 21.98 10.15
CA LEU A 23 -10.66 22.55 11.06
C LEU A 23 -10.12 22.75 12.47
N GLY A 24 -9.29 21.83 12.97
CA GLY A 24 -8.75 21.92 14.34
C GLY A 24 -7.57 22.87 14.49
N THR A 25 -6.85 23.17 13.39
CA THR A 25 -5.59 23.94 13.48
C THR A 25 -5.54 25.19 12.64
N HIS A 26 -6.42 25.35 11.64
CA HIS A 26 -6.45 26.46 10.69
C HIS A 26 -5.08 26.79 10.05
N SER A 27 -4.17 25.82 10.03
CA SER A 27 -2.77 26.01 9.61
C SER A 27 -2.47 25.18 8.38
N PHE A 28 -2.22 25.85 7.27
CA PHE A 28 -1.89 25.20 6.00
C PHE A 28 -0.62 24.34 6.09
N LYS A 29 0.37 24.76 6.90
CA LYS A 29 1.59 24.00 7.13
C LYS A 29 1.30 22.61 7.72
N LYS A 30 0.38 22.52 8.67
CA LYS A 30 0.01 21.23 9.28
C LYS A 30 -0.72 20.34 8.30
N ILE A 31 -1.57 20.91 7.44
CA ILE A 31 -2.26 20.17 6.37
C ILE A 31 -1.24 19.56 5.39
N ILE A 32 -0.24 20.33 4.94
CA ILE A 32 0.82 19.84 4.05
C ILE A 32 1.61 18.70 4.71
N VAL A 33 2.01 18.87 5.97
CA VAL A 33 2.76 17.83 6.69
C VAL A 33 1.93 16.55 6.80
N THR A 34 0.65 16.65 7.17
CA THR A 34 -0.27 15.51 7.23
C THR A 34 -0.41 14.82 5.88
N TYR A 35 -0.53 15.59 4.79
CA TYR A 35 -0.58 15.02 3.44
C TYR A 35 0.69 14.25 3.10
N MET A 36 1.87 14.85 3.32
CA MET A 36 3.16 14.22 3.01
C MET A 36 3.36 12.92 3.81
N VAL A 37 3.11 12.96 5.12
CA VAL A 37 3.22 11.77 5.97
C VAL A 37 2.19 10.71 5.57
N GLY A 38 0.95 11.12 5.31
CA GLY A 38 -0.10 10.23 4.86
C GLY A 38 0.22 9.55 3.53
N MET A 39 0.71 10.31 2.55
CA MET A 39 1.11 9.75 1.26
C MET A 39 2.32 8.82 1.38
N LEU A 40 3.32 9.15 2.21
CA LEU A 40 4.43 8.23 2.47
C LEU A 40 3.97 6.94 3.15
N GLY A 41 3.01 7.02 4.07
CA GLY A 41 2.40 5.86 4.71
C GLY A 41 1.62 4.99 3.72
N ILE A 42 0.75 5.61 2.91
CA ILE A 42 0.02 4.91 1.84
C ILE A 42 1.00 4.28 0.86
N ALA A 43 2.02 5.01 0.43
CA ALA A 43 3.02 4.49 -0.49
C ALA A 43 3.79 3.31 0.11
N GLY A 44 4.28 3.45 1.34
CA GLY A 44 5.00 2.40 2.04
C GLY A 44 4.15 1.16 2.36
N ILE A 45 2.82 1.27 2.34
CA ILE A 45 1.91 0.14 2.57
C ILE A 45 1.38 -0.46 1.27
N LEU A 46 1.09 0.35 0.24
CA LEU A 46 0.32 -0.11 -0.91
C LEU A 46 1.16 -0.31 -2.19
N LEU A 47 2.33 0.32 -2.29
CA LEU A 47 3.25 0.09 -3.40
C LEU A 47 4.12 -1.16 -3.26
N PRO A 48 4.54 -1.62 -2.06
CA PRO A 48 5.31 -2.84 -1.95
C PRO A 48 4.55 -4.02 -2.56
N ASP A 49 5.27 -4.82 -3.34
CA ASP A 49 4.79 -6.12 -3.78
C ASP A 49 4.88 -7.07 -2.59
N TRP A 50 3.82 -7.13 -1.79
CA TRP A 50 3.78 -7.96 -0.59
C TRP A 50 3.99 -9.45 -0.89
N ASP A 51 3.53 -9.93 -2.05
CA ASP A 51 3.73 -11.32 -2.48
C ASP A 51 5.22 -11.60 -2.71
N PHE A 52 5.99 -10.62 -3.20
CA PHE A 52 7.45 -10.72 -3.30
C PHE A 52 8.12 -10.76 -1.91
N PHE A 53 7.65 -9.97 -0.96
CA PHE A 53 8.23 -9.85 0.38
C PHE A 53 7.83 -10.96 1.35
N ASP A 54 6.80 -11.75 1.03
CA ASP A 54 6.42 -12.96 1.79
C ASP A 54 7.46 -14.09 1.68
N ARG A 55 8.45 -13.94 0.79
CA ARG A 55 9.63 -14.83 0.69
C ARG A 55 10.57 -14.59 1.87
N ASP A 56 11.37 -15.61 2.19
CA ASP A 56 12.43 -15.49 3.21
C ASP A 56 13.36 -14.30 2.96
N PHE A 57 13.75 -13.58 4.02
CA PHE A 57 14.63 -12.41 3.95
C PHE A 57 15.93 -12.65 3.16
N SER A 58 16.50 -13.86 3.25
CA SER A 58 17.71 -14.25 2.50
C SER A 58 17.52 -14.26 0.99
N ARG A 59 16.26 -14.33 0.53
CA ARG A 59 15.87 -14.43 -0.89
C ARG A 59 15.43 -13.09 -1.46
N TRP A 60 15.33 -12.03 -0.66
CA TRP A 60 14.93 -10.69 -1.11
C TRP A 60 15.92 -10.08 -2.11
N THR A 61 17.21 -10.39 -1.98
CA THR A 61 18.23 -9.93 -2.93
C THR A 61 18.42 -10.88 -4.12
N ALA A 62 17.71 -12.02 -4.13
CA ALA A 62 17.79 -13.00 -5.20
C ALA A 62 16.69 -12.78 -6.24
N PRO A 63 17.01 -12.85 -7.55
CA PRO A 63 16.00 -12.72 -8.60
C PRO A 63 14.95 -13.84 -8.49
N VAL A 64 13.69 -13.50 -8.75
CA VAL A 64 12.59 -14.48 -8.78
C VAL A 64 12.61 -15.21 -10.12
N SER A 65 12.65 -16.54 -10.08
CA SER A 65 12.59 -17.35 -11.31
C SER A 65 11.19 -17.31 -11.94
N GLY A 66 11.10 -17.62 -13.24
CA GLY A 66 9.81 -17.67 -13.95
C GLY A 66 8.85 -18.71 -13.35
N GLU A 67 9.38 -19.85 -12.91
CA GLU A 67 8.62 -20.92 -12.25
C GLU A 67 8.07 -20.46 -10.88
N GLU A 68 8.88 -19.75 -10.10
CA GLU A 68 8.47 -19.20 -8.81
C GLU A 68 7.36 -18.16 -9.00
N ARG A 69 7.50 -17.24 -9.97
CA ARG A 69 6.42 -16.29 -10.33
C ARG A 69 5.13 -16.99 -10.75
N ALA A 70 5.22 -18.07 -11.53
CA ALA A 70 4.06 -18.84 -11.97
C ALA A 70 3.35 -19.53 -10.80
N SER A 71 4.12 -20.08 -9.85
CA SER A 71 3.58 -20.71 -8.64
C SER A 71 2.87 -19.70 -7.72
N MET A 72 3.44 -18.51 -7.54
CA MET A 72 2.84 -17.42 -6.77
C MET A 72 1.50 -16.98 -7.37
N ALA A 73 1.45 -16.76 -8.69
CA ALA A 73 0.22 -16.38 -9.40
C ALA A 73 -0.85 -17.48 -9.33
N ALA A 74 -0.45 -18.75 -9.39
CA ALA A 74 -1.36 -19.89 -9.25
C ALA A 74 -1.94 -19.99 -7.81
N ALA A 75 -1.11 -19.80 -6.79
CA ALA A 75 -1.53 -19.77 -5.39
C ALA A 75 -2.55 -18.66 -5.15
N GLN A 76 -2.32 -17.46 -5.68
CA GLN A 76 -3.22 -16.32 -5.57
C GLN A 76 -4.60 -16.59 -6.21
N ARG A 77 -4.62 -17.24 -7.38
CA ARG A 77 -5.88 -17.69 -8.01
C ARG A 77 -6.60 -18.77 -7.19
N SER A 78 -5.87 -19.67 -6.55
CA SER A 78 -6.46 -20.71 -5.71
C SER A 78 -7.05 -20.14 -4.41
N GLY A 79 -6.42 -19.11 -3.84
CA GLY A 79 -6.91 -18.39 -2.66
C GLY A 79 -8.13 -17.51 -2.94
N LEU A 80 -8.27 -16.99 -4.16
CA LEU A 80 -9.45 -16.25 -4.64
C LEU A 80 -10.68 -17.14 -4.93
N SER A 81 -10.48 -18.46 -5.05
CA SER A 81 -11.55 -19.44 -5.32
C SER A 81 -12.14 -20.09 -4.05
N ARG A 82 -11.79 -19.59 -2.85
CA ARG A 82 -12.44 -19.93 -1.57
C ARG A 82 -13.18 -18.73 -1.02
#